data_AF-A0A7R6YWJ5-F1
#
_entry.id   AF-A0A7R6YWJ5-F1
#
_cell.length_a   1.000
_cell.length_b   1.000
_cell.length_c   1.000
_cell.angle_alpha   90.00
_cell.angle_beta   90.00
_cell.angle_gamma   90.00
#
_symmetry.space_group_name_H-M   'P 1'
#
loop_
_entity.id
_entity.type
_entity.pdbx_description
1 polymer ?
#
loop_
_entity_poly.entity_id
_entity_poly.type
_entity_poly.pdbx_seq_one_letter_code
_entity_poly.pdbx_strand_id
1 'polypeptide(L)'
;MFIALDVALQRWRSVNGTFGVRSLVMQGERPLPVPSGLVERFIALTGRDGLLDFRGGLAAGASVRILSGPFAEMIGRLDRLDPAGRARVLVAIMNGEIPVDMDSRELVAIA
;
A
#
# COMPACT_ATOMS: atom_id res chain seq x y z
N MET A 1 -5.74 12.84 8.59
CA MET A 1 -5.89 14.15 7.92
C MET A 1 -4.51 14.76 7.76
N PHE A 2 -4.22 15.32 6.58
CA PHE A 2 -3.00 16.08 6.33
C PHE A 2 -3.36 17.55 6.08
N ILE A 3 -2.45 18.46 6.40
CA ILE A 3 -2.63 19.89 6.20
C ILE A 3 -1.33 20.49 5.66
N ALA A 4 -1.42 21.30 4.62
CA ALA A 4 -0.32 22.10 4.13
C ALA A 4 -0.33 23.44 4.87
N LEU A 5 0.73 23.73 5.63
CA LEU A 5 0.87 24.98 6.37
C LEU A 5 2.33 25.37 6.52
N ASP A 6 2.59 26.67 6.60
CA ASP A 6 3.91 27.19 6.95
C ASP A 6 3.97 27.36 8.48
N VAL A 7 4.76 26.51 9.15
CA VAL A 7 4.86 26.49 10.61
C VAL A 7 5.47 27.79 11.18
N ALA A 8 6.26 28.52 10.38
CA ALA A 8 6.90 29.77 10.78
C ALA A 8 5.98 30.99 10.61
N LEU A 9 5.14 30.98 9.58
CA LEU A 9 4.27 32.13 9.27
C LEU A 9 2.84 32.00 9.79
N GLN A 10 2.33 30.77 9.92
CA GLN A 10 0.92 30.52 10.23
C GLN A 10 0.68 30.09 11.67
N ARG A 11 -0.52 30.39 12.18
CA ARG A 11 -0.97 30.07 13.55
C ARG A 11 -1.37 28.60 13.68
N TRP A 12 -0.42 27.68 13.50
CA TRP A 12 -0.66 26.23 13.53
C TRP A 12 -1.31 25.73 14.83
N ARG A 13 -1.12 26.42 15.97
CA ARG A 13 -1.76 26.06 17.25
C ARG A 13 -3.29 26.11 17.21
N SER A 14 -3.88 26.93 16.33
CA SER A 14 -5.33 26.99 16.15
C SER A 14 -5.92 25.66 15.65
N VAL A 15 -5.13 24.87 14.93
CA VAL A 15 -5.54 23.52 14.48
C VAL A 15 -5.84 22.62 15.67
N ASN A 16 -5.04 22.68 16.74
CA ASN A 16 -5.26 21.90 17.97
C ASN A 16 -6.52 22.34 18.73
N GLY A 17 -7.00 23.57 18.52
CA GLY A 17 -8.22 24.08 19.13
C GLY A 17 -9.49 23.83 18.28
N THR A 18 -9.36 23.16 17.13
CA THR A 18 -10.49 22.90 16.25
C THR A 18 -11.32 21.73 16.79
N PHE A 19 -12.64 21.89 16.87
CA PHE A 19 -13.54 20.82 17.32
C PHE A 19 -13.35 19.55 16.48
N GLY A 20 -13.20 18.40 17.13
CA GLY A 20 -12.93 17.12 16.46
C GLY A 20 -11.45 16.87 16.12
N VAL A 21 -10.56 17.83 16.35
CA VAL A 21 -9.11 17.63 16.24
C VAL A 21 -8.53 17.39 17.63
N ARG A 22 -7.78 16.29 17.79
CA ARG A 22 -7.06 16.01 19.05
C ARG A 22 -5.81 16.85 19.19
N SER A 23 -4.90 16.73 18.23
CA SER A 23 -3.67 17.51 18.12
C SER A 23 -2.95 17.21 16.79
N LEU A 24 -2.06 18.10 16.38
CA LEU A 24 -1.01 17.78 15.41
C LEU A 24 -0.02 16.77 16.02
N VAL A 25 0.69 16.04 15.14
CA VAL A 25 1.82 15.19 15.54
C VAL A 25 3.03 16.10 15.77
N MET A 26 3.67 15.98 16.93
CA MET A 26 4.68 16.93 17.42
C MET A 26 6.05 16.27 17.59
N GLN A 27 7.12 17.05 17.41
CA GLN A 27 8.47 16.73 17.85
C GLN A 27 8.93 17.84 18.82
N GLY A 28 8.81 17.58 20.11
CA GLY A 28 8.91 18.61 21.15
C GLY A 28 7.83 19.67 20.97
N GLU A 29 8.22 20.94 20.90
CA GLU A 29 7.30 22.09 20.88
C GLU A 29 6.80 22.48 19.48
N ARG A 30 7.16 21.71 18.42
CA ARG A 30 6.82 22.04 17.03
C ARG A 30 6.13 20.86 16.32
N PRO A 31 5.20 21.12 15.39
CA PRO A 31 4.66 20.08 14.53
C PRO A 31 5.76 19.38 13.74
N LEU A 32 5.66 18.06 13.63
CA LEU A 32 6.60 17.26 12.85
C LEU A 32 6.20 17.31 11.37
N PRO A 33 7.09 17.76 10.44
CA PRO A 33 6.80 17.72 9.02
C PRO A 33 6.68 16.28 8.54
N VAL A 34 5.75 16.05 7.63
CA VAL A 34 5.61 14.76 6.97
C VAL A 34 6.77 14.57 5.98
N PRO A 35 7.36 13.36 5.88
CA PRO A 35 8.36 13.08 4.85
C PRO A 35 7.84 13.40 3.45
N SER A 36 8.68 14.03 2.63
CA SER A 36 8.35 14.36 1.24
C SER A 36 7.91 13.12 0.47
N GLY A 37 6.80 13.22 -0.27
CA GLY A 37 6.28 12.13 -1.07
C GLY A 37 5.32 11.19 -0.33
N LEU A 38 5.19 11.26 0.99
CA LEU A 38 4.29 10.35 1.73
C LEU A 38 2.82 10.63 1.41
N VAL A 39 2.42 11.91 1.44
CA VAL A 39 1.03 12.31 1.16
C VAL A 39 0.69 11.98 -0.29
N GLU A 40 1.61 12.27 -1.20
CA GLU A 40 1.50 11.95 -2.63
C GLU A 40 1.33 10.44 -2.86
N ARG A 41 2.09 9.61 -2.14
CA ARG A 41 1.94 8.14 -2.20
C ARG A 41 0.58 7.68 -1.68
N PHE A 42 0.09 8.24 -0.57
CA PHE A 42 -1.25 7.88 -0.09
C PHE A 42 -2.34 8.29 -1.08
N ILE A 43 -2.23 9.48 -1.69
CA ILE A 43 -3.14 9.91 -2.76
C ILE A 43 -3.07 8.94 -3.95
N ALA A 44 -1.88 8.54 -4.39
CA ALA A 44 -1.70 7.61 -5.51
C ALA A 44 -2.26 6.21 -5.22
N LEU A 45 -2.24 5.76 -3.96
CA LEU A 45 -2.83 4.49 -3.53
C LEU A 45 -4.34 4.59 -3.26
N THR A 46 -4.92 5.78 -3.28
CA THR A 46 -6.35 5.96 -2.99
C THR A 46 -7.18 5.68 -4.24
N GLY A 47 -8.09 4.71 -4.14
CA GLY A 47 -9.03 4.35 -5.19
C GLY A 47 -10.12 5.40 -5.42
N ARG A 48 -10.96 5.19 -6.44
CA ARG A 48 -12.09 6.09 -6.75
C ARG A 48 -13.17 6.13 -5.65
N ASP A 49 -13.19 5.10 -4.81
CA ASP A 49 -14.05 4.99 -3.63
C ASP A 49 -13.50 5.76 -2.41
N GLY A 50 -12.32 6.38 -2.53
CA GLY A 50 -11.69 7.13 -1.45
C GLY A 50 -10.99 6.26 -0.42
N LEU A 51 -10.84 4.95 -0.68
CA LEU A 51 -10.15 4.02 0.21
C LEU A 51 -8.71 3.78 -0.28
N LEU A 52 -7.78 3.60 0.66
CA LEU A 52 -6.42 3.21 0.34
C LEU A 52 -6.38 1.75 -0.11
N ASP A 53 -5.81 1.50 -1.29
CA ASP A 53 -5.55 0.17 -1.80
C ASP A 53 -4.09 -0.24 -1.57
N PHE A 54 -3.86 -0.98 -0.49
CA PHE A 54 -2.54 -1.53 -0.17
C PHE A 54 -2.21 -2.81 -0.94
N ARG A 55 -3.08 -3.29 -1.83
CA ARG A 55 -2.84 -4.53 -2.59
C ARG A 55 -1.71 -4.39 -3.61
N GLY A 56 -1.27 -3.17 -3.93
CA GLY A 56 -0.10 -2.95 -4.78
C GLY A 56 -0.23 -3.57 -6.18
N GLY A 57 -1.44 -3.57 -6.74
CA GLY A 57 -1.74 -4.18 -8.04
C GLY A 57 -2.05 -5.69 -7.99
N LEU A 58 -2.02 -6.33 -6.81
CA LEU A 58 -2.44 -7.72 -6.64
C LEU A 58 -3.97 -7.84 -6.78
N ALA A 59 -4.42 -8.05 -8.01
CA ALA A 59 -5.79 -8.38 -8.36
C ALA A 59 -5.85 -9.72 -9.10
N ALA A 60 -6.96 -10.43 -8.99
CA ALA A 60 -7.17 -11.65 -9.76
C ALA A 60 -6.97 -11.36 -11.27
N GLY A 61 -6.23 -12.22 -11.95
CA GLY A 61 -5.78 -12.06 -13.33
C GLY A 61 -4.45 -11.33 -13.50
N ALA A 62 -3.92 -10.64 -12.47
CA ALA A 62 -2.64 -9.94 -12.57
C ALA A 62 -1.47 -10.91 -12.78
N SER A 63 -0.50 -10.51 -13.60
CA SER A 63 0.79 -11.19 -13.66
C SER A 63 1.57 -10.83 -12.40
N VAL A 64 2.14 -11.83 -11.75
CA VAL A 64 2.88 -11.67 -10.50
C VAL A 64 4.20 -12.40 -10.58
N ARG A 65 5.24 -11.82 -9.98
CA ARG A 65 6.53 -12.47 -9.76
C ARG A 65 6.61 -12.93 -8.32
N ILE A 66 7.07 -14.15 -8.14
CA ILE A 66 7.27 -14.78 -6.83
C ILE A 66 8.65 -14.36 -6.30
N LEU A 67 8.70 -13.84 -5.07
CA LEU A 67 9.90 -13.25 -4.47
C LEU A 67 10.73 -14.27 -3.68
N SER A 68 10.11 -15.34 -3.18
CA SER A 68 10.75 -16.28 -2.26
C SER A 68 10.23 -17.71 -2.40
N GLY A 69 10.95 -18.65 -1.76
CA GLY A 69 10.58 -20.05 -1.74
C GLY A 69 11.01 -20.83 -2.99
N PRO A 70 10.48 -22.05 -3.19
CA PRO A 70 10.94 -22.96 -4.25
C PRO A 70 10.62 -22.48 -5.67
N PHE A 71 9.71 -21.51 -5.81
CA PHE A 71 9.29 -20.92 -7.09
C PHE A 71 9.79 -19.47 -7.25
N ALA A 72 10.78 -19.05 -6.47
CA ALA A 72 11.33 -17.69 -6.53
C ALA A 72 11.77 -17.30 -7.96
N GLU A 73 11.58 -16.03 -8.31
CA GLU A 73 11.80 -15.42 -9.64
C GLU A 73 10.89 -15.94 -10.77
N MET A 74 10.05 -16.94 -10.53
CA MET A 74 9.06 -17.38 -11.52
C MET A 74 7.93 -16.37 -11.65
N ILE A 75 7.40 -16.27 -12.87
CA ILE A 75 6.22 -15.48 -13.21
C ILE A 75 5.01 -16.41 -13.23
N GLY A 76 3.93 -15.96 -12.62
CA GLY A 76 2.63 -16.63 -12.66
C GLY A 76 1.49 -15.64 -12.77
N ARG A 77 0.27 -16.17 -12.80
CA ARG A 77 -0.96 -15.38 -12.80
C ARG A 77 -1.69 -15.55 -11.48
N LEU A 78 -2.06 -14.44 -10.84
CA LEU A 78 -2.84 -14.47 -9.61
C LEU A 78 -4.27 -14.96 -9.92
N ASP A 79 -4.65 -16.13 -9.42
CA ASP A 79 -6.00 -16.70 -9.60
C ASP A 79 -6.97 -16.13 -8.56
N ARG A 80 -6.55 -16.11 -7.29
CA ARG A 80 -7.35 -15.61 -6.18
C ARG A 80 -6.48 -15.02 -5.09
N LEU A 81 -6.96 -13.96 -4.47
CA LEU A 81 -6.43 -13.39 -3.23
C LEU A 81 -7.57 -13.28 -2.22
N ASP A 82 -7.41 -13.88 -1.04
CA ASP A 82 -8.40 -13.76 0.02
C ASP A 82 -8.10 -12.60 0.98
N PRO A 83 -9.10 -12.18 1.80
CA PRO A 83 -8.90 -11.10 2.77
C PRO A 83 -7.86 -11.40 3.86
N ALA A 84 -7.51 -12.67 4.07
CA ALA A 84 -6.48 -13.07 5.03
C ALA A 84 -5.05 -12.95 4.43
N GLY A 85 -4.93 -12.59 3.15
CA GLY A 85 -3.65 -12.41 2.46
C GLY A 85 -3.09 -13.69 1.84
N ARG A 86 -3.89 -14.76 1.73
CA ARG A 86 -3.50 -15.98 1.02
C ARG A 86 -3.80 -15.82 -0.47
N ALA A 87 -2.77 -16.03 -1.27
CA ALA A 87 -2.82 -15.97 -2.72
C ALA A 87 -2.74 -17.37 -3.32
N ARG A 88 -3.53 -17.62 -4.37
CA ARG A 88 -3.37 -18.75 -5.28
C ARG A 88 -2.79 -18.22 -6.59
N VAL A 89 -1.62 -18.72 -6.97
CA VAL A 89 -0.93 -18.33 -8.20
C VAL A 89 -0.84 -19.52 -9.14
N LEU A 90 -1.20 -19.31 -10.40
CA LEU A 90 -1.02 -20.28 -11.47
C LEU A 90 0.38 -20.07 -12.06
N VAL A 91 1.28 -21.01 -11.77
CA VAL A 91 2.67 -20.97 -12.24
C VAL A 91 2.79 -21.82 -13.49
N ALA A 92 3.33 -21.25 -14.57
CA ALA A 92 3.58 -21.98 -15.80
C ALA A 92 4.77 -22.93 -15.60
N ILE A 93 4.49 -24.23 -15.62
CA ILE A 93 5.50 -25.29 -15.47
C ILE A 93 5.26 -26.30 -16.59
N MET A 94 6.29 -26.50 -17.43
CA MET A 94 6.20 -27.32 -18.64
C MET A 94 5.10 -26.83 -19.59
N ASN A 95 4.19 -27.70 -20.03
CA ASN A 95 3.09 -27.38 -20.95
C ASN A 95 1.75 -27.16 -20.21
N GLY A 96 1.80 -26.72 -18.96
CA GLY A 96 0.61 -26.51 -18.13
C GLY A 96 0.79 -25.43 -17.06
N GLU A 97 -0.29 -25.17 -16.34
CA GLU A 97 -0.31 -24.26 -15.19
C GLU A 97 -0.60 -25.06 -13.91
N ILE A 98 0.23 -24.88 -12.89
CA ILE A 98 0.07 -25.54 -11.58
C ILE A 98 -0.36 -24.49 -10.54
N PRO A 99 -1.46 -24.72 -9.79
CA PRO A 99 -1.85 -23.82 -8.71
C PRO A 99 -0.93 -23.98 -7.50
N VAL A 100 -0.41 -22.86 -7.00
CA VAL A 100 0.42 -22.79 -5.80
C VAL A 100 -0.20 -21.80 -4.82
N ASP A 101 -0.44 -22.25 -3.59
CA ASP A 101 -0.98 -21.42 -2.51
C ASP A 101 0.17 -20.83 -1.66
N MET A 102 0.22 -19.51 -1.52
CA MET A 102 1.29 -18.78 -0.80
C MET A 102 0.78 -17.50 -0.12
N ASP A 103 1.66 -16.81 0.61
CA ASP A 103 1.35 -15.51 1.19
C ASP A 103 1.51 -14.40 0.14
N SER A 104 0.56 -13.48 0.07
CA SER A 104 0.59 -12.34 -0.84
C SER A 104 1.82 -11.43 -0.68
N ARG A 105 2.47 -11.44 0.50
CA ARG A 105 3.72 -10.69 0.74
C ARG A 105 4.91 -11.23 -0.05
N GLU A 106 4.83 -12.48 -0.52
CA GLU A 106 5.84 -13.10 -1.36
C GLU A 106 5.63 -12.80 -2.85
N LEU A 107 4.66 -11.94 -3.18
CA LEU A 107 4.31 -11.60 -4.55
C LEU A 107 4.53 -10.11 -4.82
N VAL A 108 4.96 -9.82 -6.04
CA VAL A 108 4.91 -8.48 -6.59
C VAL A 108 4.16 -8.51 -7.92
N ALA A 109 3.20 -7.61 -8.11
CA ALA A 109 2.55 -7.43 -9.40
C ALA A 109 3.57 -6.93 -10.43
N ILE A 110 3.51 -7.49 -11.64
CA ILE A 110 4.30 -7.08 -12.80
C ILE A 110 3.31 -6.80 -13.93
N ALA A 111 3.34 -5.56 -14.42
CA ALA A 111 2.35 -4.86 -15.27
C ALA A 111 1.47 -3.88 -14.50
#